data_AF-A0A2S5LXZ9-F1
#
_entry.id   AF-A0A2S5LXZ9-F1
#
_cell.length_a   1.000
_cell.length_b   1.000
_cell.length_c   1.000
_cell.angle_alpha   90.00
_cell.angle_beta   90.00
_cell.angle_gamma   90.00
#
_symmetry.space_group_name_H-M   'P 1'
#
loop_
_entity.id
_entity.type
_entity.pdbx_description
1 polymer ?
#
loop_
_entity_poly.entity_id
_entity_poly.type
_entity_poly.pdbx_seq_one_letter_code
_entity_poly.pdbx_strand_id
1 'polypeptide(L)' 'MDKRTNEKLDQIVNKALALSKFKGEFDARKMLINAGVPTEIIMRVLSYPRKIRSSDWN' A
#
# COMPACT_ATOMS: atom_id res chain seq x y z
N MET A 1 0.28 -14.80 6.43
CA MET A 1 -0.87 -13.97 6.91
C MET A 1 -2.20 -14.62 6.51
N ASP A 2 -3.32 -14.35 7.20
CA ASP A 2 -4.65 -14.81 6.79
C ASP A 2 -5.09 -14.20 5.45
N LYS A 3 -5.78 -14.97 4.59
CA LYS A 3 -6.28 -14.50 3.27
C LYS A 3 -7.07 -13.18 3.35
N ARG A 4 -7.89 -13.00 4.38
CA ARG A 4 -8.67 -11.77 4.63
C ARG A 4 -7.81 -10.55 4.93
N THR A 5 -6.65 -10.75 5.55
CA THR A 5 -5.71 -9.68 5.86
C THR A 5 -5.04 -9.19 4.58
N ASN A 6 -4.73 -10.09 3.65
CA ASN A 6 -4.15 -9.75 2.36
C ASN A 6 -5.13 -8.96 1.48
N GLU A 7 -6.42 -9.32 1.45
CA GLU A 7 -7.44 -8.57 0.69
C GLU A 7 -7.63 -7.13 1.21
N LYS A 8 -7.64 -6.96 2.54
CA LYS A 8 -7.72 -5.62 3.15
C LYS A 8 -6.48 -4.79 2.83
N LEU A 9 -5.30 -5.40 2.90
CA LEU A 9 -4.04 -4.74 2.59
C LEU A 9 -4.00 -4.31 1.11
N ASP A 10 -4.45 -5.16 0.19
CA ASP A 10 -4.58 -4.82 -1.23
C ASP A 10 -5.49 -3.62 -1.47
N GLN A 11 -6.64 -3.56 -0.80
CA GLN A 11 -7.55 -2.41 -0.92
C GLN A 11 -6.90 -1.12 -0.41
N ILE A 12 -6.21 -1.19 0.74
CA ILE A 12 -5.49 -0.06 1.33
C ILE A 12 -4.38 0.43 0.40
N VAL A 13 -3.59 -0.49 -0.16
CA VAL A 13 -2.49 -0.20 -1.09
C VAL A 13 -3.02 0.42 -2.38
N ASN A 14 -4.06 -0.14 -2.99
CA ASN A 14 -4.67 0.42 -4.19
C ASN A 14 -5.20 1.84 -3.97
N LYS A 15 -5.81 2.09 -2.81
CA LYS A 15 -6.30 3.42 -2.45
C LYS A 15 -5.16 4.41 -2.22
N ALA A 16 -4.06 3.98 -1.59
CA ALA A 16 -2.86 4.79 -1.43
C ALA A 16 -2.20 5.11 -2.77
N LEU A 17 -2.13 4.16 -3.70
CA LEU A 17 -1.61 4.39 -5.05
C LEU A 17 -2.46 5.39 -5.84
N ALA A 18 -3.78 5.28 -5.75
CA ALA A 18 -4.68 6.27 -6.33
C ALA A 18 -4.44 7.65 -5.69
N LEU A 19 -4.38 7.72 -4.36
CA LEU A 19 -4.12 8.95 -3.62
C LEU A 19 -2.77 9.58 -4.00
N SER A 20 -1.73 8.77 -4.21
CA SER A 20 -0.41 9.23 -4.63
C SER A 20 -0.45 9.92 -5.99
N LYS A 21 -1.33 9.49 -6.90
CA LYS A 21 -1.51 10.12 -8.22
C LYS A 21 -2.30 11.42 -8.16
N PHE A 22 -3.27 11.53 -7.25
CA PHE A 22 -4.17 12.69 -7.17
C PHE A 22 -3.70 13.79 -6.21
N LYS A 23 -3.16 13.42 -5.05
CA LYS A 23 -2.73 14.36 -3.99
C LYS A 23 -1.23 14.41 -3.78
N GLY A 24 -0.51 13.37 -4.21
CA GLY A 24 0.94 13.25 -4.06
C GLY A 24 1.36 12.17 -3.08
N GLU A 25 2.63 11.82 -3.14
CA GLU A 25 3.22 10.70 -2.41
C GLU A 25 3.14 10.87 -0.89
N PHE A 26 3.25 12.10 -0.39
CA PHE A 26 3.20 12.39 1.04
C PHE A 26 1.87 11.97 1.69
N ASP A 27 0.73 12.28 1.06
CA ASP A 27 -0.60 11.90 1.54
C ASP A 27 -0.81 10.38 1.47
N ALA A 28 -0.33 9.74 0.40
CA ALA A 28 -0.37 8.28 0.26
C ALA A 28 0.42 7.58 1.36
N ARG A 29 1.62 8.09 1.66
CA ARG A 29 2.48 7.59 2.74
C ARG A 29 1.80 7.72 4.10
N LYS A 30 1.24 8.89 4.40
CA LYS A 30 0.50 9.14 5.65
C LYS A 30 -0.68 8.19 5.82
N MET A 31 -1.43 7.93 4.76
CA MET A 31 -2.54 6.98 4.76
C MET A 31 -2.08 5.56 5.10
N LEU A 32 -0.99 5.08 4.48
CA LEU A 32 -0.46 3.74 4.72
C LEU A 32 0.07 3.56 6.15
N ILE A 33 0.76 4.57 6.68
CA ILE A 33 1.22 4.58 8.08
C ILE A 33 0.02 4.49 9.04
N ASN A 34 -1.01 5.31 8.82
CA ASN A 34 -2.22 5.30 9.66
C ASN A 34 -2.99 3.98 9.59
N ALA A 35 -2.88 3.26 8.47
CA ALA A 35 -3.48 1.94 8.29
C ALA A 35 -2.66 0.81 8.94
N GLY A 36 -1.53 1.13 9.59
CA GLY A 36 -0.66 0.15 10.25
C GLY A 36 0.19 -0.67 9.27
N VAL A 37 0.37 -0.19 8.03
CA VAL A 37 1.16 -0.89 7.03
C VAL A 37 2.65 -0.79 7.38
N PRO A 38 3.40 -1.90 7.40
CA PRO A 38 4.84 -1.88 7.64
C PRO A 38 5.59 -0.96 6.68
N THR A 39 6.53 -0.17 7.19
CA THR A 39 7.29 0.81 6.39
C THR A 39 7.97 0.20 5.17
N GLU A 40 8.44 -1.04 5.25
CA GLU A 40 9.04 -1.77 4.12
C GLU A 40 8.05 -1.96 2.96
N ILE A 41 6.80 -2.30 3.28
CA ILE A 41 5.72 -2.41 2.31
C ILE A 41 5.41 -1.04 1.72
N ILE A 42 5.34 0.00 2.54
CA ILE A 42 5.08 1.37 2.09
C ILE A 42 6.12 1.83 1.07
N MET A 43 7.41 1.62 1.38
CA MET A 43 8.50 1.97 0.46
C MET A 43 8.38 1.19 -0.85
N ARG A 44 8.07 -0.10 -0.78
CA ARG A 44 7.90 -0.95 -1.98
C ARG A 44 6.73 -0.47 -2.85
N VAL A 45 5.60 -0.14 -2.21
CA VAL A 45 4.38 0.31 -2.88
C VAL A 45 4.59 1.64 -3.60
N LEU A 46 5.19 2.60 -2.92
CA LEU A 46 5.37 3.95 -3.47
C LEU A 46 6.53 4.01 -4.48
N SER A 47 7.60 3.23 -4.28
CA SER A 47 8.76 3.21 -5.18
C SER A 47 8.54 2.38 -6.44
N TYR A 48 7.74 1.31 -6.37
CA TYR A 48 7.53 0.37 -7.48
C TYR A 48 6.04 0.06 -7.72
N PRO A 49 5.21 1.06 -8.05
CA PRO A 49 3.76 0.92 -8.17
C PRO A 49 3.30 -0.07 -9.27
N ARG A 50 4.18 -0.44 -10.21
CA ARG A 50 3.88 -1.36 -11.33
C ARG A 50 4.15 -2.84 -11.05
N LYS A 51 4.72 -3.20 -9.89
CA LYS A 51 5.15 -4.59 -9.59
C LYS A 51 4.48 -5.23 -8.37
N ILE A 52 3.52 -4.56 -7.74
CA ILE A 52 2.91 -5.04 -6.50
C ILE A 52 1.86 -6.10 -6.83
N ARG A 53 2.05 -7.32 -6.32
CA ARG A 53 1.09 -8.42 -6.41
C ARG A 53 0.59 -8.76 -5.01
N SER A 54 -0.64 -9.24 -4.90
CA SER A 54 -1.25 -9.70 -3.63
C SER A 54 -0.44 -10.80 -2.92
N SER A 55 0.44 -11.48 -3.65
CA SER A 55 1.38 -12.48 -3.13
C SER A 55 2.60 -11.89 -2.42
N ASP A 56 2.88 -10.59 -2.59
CA ASP A 56 4.02 -9.90 -1.96
C ASP A 56 3.82 -9.65 -0.46
N TRP A 57 2.62 -9.96 0.06
CA TRP A 57 2.23 -9.76 1.46
C TRP A 57 2.41 -11.00 2.35
N ASN A 58 2.84 -12.13 1.76
CA ASN A 58 2.75 -13.43 2.41
C ASN A 58 3.88 -13.71 3.39
#